data_AF-A0A7V5CZ92-F1
#
_entry.id   AF-A0A7V5CZ92-F1
#
_cell.length_a   1.000
_cell.length_b   1.000
_cell.length_c   1.000
_cell.angle_alpha   90.00
_cell.angle_beta   90.00
_cell.angle_gamma   90.00
#
_symmetry.space_group_name_H-M   'P 1'
#
loop_
_entity.id
_entity.type
_entity.pdbx_description
1 polymer ?
#
loop_
_entity_poly.entity_id
_entity_poly.type
_entity_poly.pdbx_seq_one_letter_code
_entity_poly.pdbx_strand_id
1 'polypeptide(L)'
;MNKAAIERAKEHFGQLLEKQMERIAKIKAAPDWIDYSKLKPIIIGVVGGDGIGPYIAREAQRVLEFMLQDEIRSGKVEFRVIEGLTIENRAACMKPIPDDVLAEIKKCHVILKGPTTTPRKGDPWPNIESANVAMRKELDLFANVRPVRVPQQGIDWIFFRENTEDVYALGPYGIEVDEDIAIDFRLISTPGADRICRLAFEHARKTGKTRVTCVTKANVVKTTDGRFLENFYRIAQEYPEIQADDWYIDIMTAKLIDEKRRREFQVFVLPNLYGDILTDEAAEFQGGVGTAGSANIGKQYAMFEAIHGSAPRMVQEGRAIYADPSSMIRAAAMLLNHIGFVDKSRKLEMALDICGQYEKKLVVTGRPTGATGAQFADYILETIQDPELESRWQSYVQG
;
A
#
# COMPACT_ATOMS: atom_id res chain seq x y z
N MET A 1 -40.26 12.17 -17.91
CA MET A 1 -39.27 11.14 -18.28
C MET A 1 -38.46 11.63 -19.47
N ASN A 2 -37.23 12.09 -19.23
CA ASN A 2 -36.36 12.66 -20.24
C ASN A 2 -35.68 11.54 -21.06
N LYS A 3 -36.29 11.13 -22.19
CA LYS A 3 -35.74 10.05 -23.04
C LYS A 3 -34.34 10.36 -23.57
N ALA A 4 -34.03 11.62 -23.84
CA ALA A 4 -32.71 12.03 -24.32
C ALA A 4 -31.62 11.84 -23.25
N ALA A 5 -31.94 12.10 -21.98
CA ALA A 5 -31.05 11.81 -20.85
C ALA A 5 -30.71 10.31 -20.76
N ILE A 6 -31.72 9.46 -20.92
CA ILE A 6 -31.53 7.99 -20.89
C ILE A 6 -30.61 7.53 -22.03
N GLU A 7 -30.78 8.04 -23.25
CA GLU A 7 -29.92 7.64 -24.38
C GLU A 7 -28.46 8.10 -24.19
N ARG A 8 -28.22 9.31 -23.66
CA ARG A 8 -26.86 9.74 -23.29
C ARG A 8 -26.23 8.85 -22.23
N ALA A 9 -27.00 8.45 -21.21
CA ALA A 9 -26.53 7.55 -20.16
C ALA A 9 -26.16 6.17 -20.71
N LYS A 10 -26.95 5.63 -21.65
CA LYS A 10 -26.65 4.36 -22.35
C LYS A 10 -25.36 4.44 -23.15
N GLU A 11 -25.18 5.51 -23.92
CA GLU A 11 -23.97 5.73 -24.72
C GLU A 11 -22.73 5.82 -23.81
N HIS A 12 -22.82 6.62 -22.74
CA HIS A 12 -21.73 6.75 -21.76
C HIS A 12 -21.36 5.42 -21.13
N PHE A 13 -22.35 4.65 -20.67
CA PHE A 13 -22.11 3.35 -20.07
C PHE A 13 -21.53 2.35 -21.07
N GLY A 14 -21.98 2.37 -22.33
CA GLY A 14 -21.42 1.55 -23.41
C GLY A 14 -19.93 1.80 -23.63
N GLN A 15 -19.53 3.08 -23.76
CA GLN A 15 -18.13 3.47 -23.89
C GLN A 15 -17.29 3.09 -22.66
N LEU A 16 -17.88 3.20 -21.46
CA LEU A 16 -17.21 2.78 -20.23
C LEU A 16 -16.95 1.26 -20.26
N LEU A 17 -17.93 0.45 -20.66
CA LEU A 17 -17.79 -1.00 -20.76
C LEU A 17 -16.71 -1.41 -21.76
N GLU A 18 -16.65 -0.80 -22.95
CA GLU A 18 -15.61 -1.06 -23.95
C GLU A 18 -14.21 -0.89 -23.35
N LYS A 19 -13.97 0.24 -22.68
CA LYS A 19 -12.69 0.52 -21.99
C LYS A 19 -12.37 -0.52 -20.92
N GLN A 20 -13.36 -0.96 -20.14
CA GLN A 20 -13.14 -1.98 -19.12
C GLN A 20 -12.87 -3.35 -19.74
N MET A 21 -13.54 -3.72 -20.82
CA MET A 21 -13.29 -4.98 -21.53
C MET A 21 -11.87 -5.04 -22.09
N GLU A 22 -11.39 -3.95 -22.69
CA GLU A 22 -9.98 -3.83 -23.13
C GLU A 22 -9.00 -3.95 -21.96
N ARG A 23 -9.30 -3.30 -20.83
CA ARG A 23 -8.46 -3.39 -19.62
C ARG A 23 -8.38 -4.83 -19.11
N ILE A 24 -9.52 -5.53 -19.03
CA ILE A 24 -9.56 -6.93 -18.59
C ILE A 24 -8.80 -7.84 -19.56
N ALA A 25 -8.86 -7.58 -20.87
CA ALA A 25 -8.07 -8.31 -21.86
C ALA A 25 -6.56 -8.14 -21.60
N LYS A 26 -6.11 -6.90 -21.30
CA LYS A 26 -4.71 -6.63 -20.93
C LYS A 26 -4.29 -7.35 -19.66
N ILE A 27 -5.12 -7.36 -18.61
CA ILE A 27 -4.83 -8.09 -17.36
C ILE A 27 -4.67 -9.60 -17.62
N LYS A 28 -5.51 -10.18 -18.47
CA LYS A 28 -5.42 -11.61 -18.84
C LYS A 28 -4.19 -11.95 -19.67
N ALA A 29 -3.72 -11.00 -20.48
CA ALA A 29 -2.54 -11.16 -21.33
C ALA A 29 -1.22 -10.75 -20.62
N ALA A 30 -1.29 -10.20 -19.40
CA ALA A 30 -0.13 -9.72 -18.68
C ALA A 30 0.84 -10.87 -18.33
N PRO A 31 2.17 -10.62 -18.36
CA PRO A 31 3.15 -11.63 -17.95
C PRO A 31 2.95 -12.08 -16.50
N ASP A 32 3.37 -13.31 -16.21
CA ASP A 32 3.28 -13.85 -14.85
C ASP A 32 4.37 -13.26 -13.92
N TRP A 33 4.25 -13.52 -12.61
CA TRP A 33 5.10 -12.94 -11.57
C TRP A 33 6.59 -12.93 -11.88
N ILE A 34 7.25 -11.80 -11.58
CA ILE A 34 8.72 -11.73 -11.55
C ILE A 34 9.28 -12.63 -10.45
N ASP A 35 10.27 -13.43 -10.81
CA ASP A 35 11.07 -14.21 -9.87
C ASP A 35 12.33 -13.42 -9.48
N TYR A 36 12.25 -12.67 -8.37
CA TYR A 36 13.36 -11.85 -7.85
C TYR A 36 14.61 -12.68 -7.49
N SER A 37 14.48 -13.99 -7.24
CA SER A 37 15.63 -14.85 -6.97
C SER A 37 16.54 -14.99 -8.20
N LYS A 38 15.94 -14.99 -9.40
CA LYS A 38 16.65 -15.13 -10.69
C LYS A 38 17.07 -13.81 -11.31
N LEU A 39 16.52 -12.69 -10.83
CA LEU A 39 16.77 -11.36 -11.39
C LEU A 39 18.13 -10.79 -10.95
N LYS A 40 18.95 -10.29 -11.88
CA LYS A 40 20.22 -9.61 -11.59
C LYS A 40 20.54 -8.55 -12.67
N PRO A 41 20.58 -7.25 -12.34
CA PRO A 41 20.27 -6.66 -11.05
C PRO A 41 18.76 -6.56 -10.77
N ILE A 42 18.38 -6.60 -9.49
CA ILE A 42 17.09 -6.08 -9.03
C ILE A 42 17.21 -4.56 -8.94
N ILE A 43 16.49 -3.86 -9.83
CA ILE A 43 16.52 -2.40 -9.90
C ILE A 43 15.47 -1.81 -8.94
N ILE A 44 15.93 -1.11 -7.90
CA ILE A 44 15.12 -0.38 -6.93
C ILE A 44 15.12 1.11 -7.29
N GLY A 45 13.98 1.62 -7.73
CA GLY A 45 13.74 3.04 -7.96
C GLY A 45 13.40 3.76 -6.66
N VAL A 46 14.01 4.91 -6.38
CA VAL A 46 13.69 5.76 -5.22
C VAL A 46 13.11 7.07 -5.72
N VAL A 47 11.86 7.33 -5.36
CA VAL A 47 11.12 8.54 -5.75
C VAL A 47 10.83 9.37 -4.51
N GLY A 48 11.41 10.57 -4.41
CA GLY A 48 11.27 11.42 -3.22
C GLY A 48 9.84 11.96 -3.01
N GLY A 49 9.12 12.25 -4.08
CA GLY A 49 7.79 12.88 -4.01
C GLY A 49 7.85 14.33 -3.51
N ASP A 50 6.88 14.71 -2.69
CA ASP A 50 6.61 16.08 -2.28
C ASP A 50 6.82 16.33 -0.78
N GLY A 51 7.02 17.59 -0.42
CA GLY A 51 7.03 18.04 0.96
C GLY A 51 8.13 17.37 1.80
N ILE A 52 7.77 16.63 2.85
CA ILE A 52 8.73 15.87 3.67
C ILE A 52 9.29 14.64 2.95
N GLY A 53 8.69 14.22 1.84
CA GLY A 53 9.02 12.97 1.14
C GLY A 53 10.51 12.81 0.80
N PRO A 54 11.17 13.81 0.19
CA PRO A 54 12.61 13.74 -0.10
C PRO A 54 13.53 13.60 1.13
N TYR A 55 13.03 13.94 2.33
CA TYR A 55 13.78 13.79 3.58
C TYR A 55 13.65 12.35 4.08
N ILE A 56 12.42 11.86 4.24
CA ILE A 56 12.16 10.52 4.77
C ILE A 56 12.55 9.40 3.79
N ALA A 57 12.42 9.62 2.48
CA ALA A 57 12.81 8.65 1.45
C ALA A 57 14.33 8.47 1.41
N ARG A 58 15.08 9.54 1.66
CA ARG A 58 16.55 9.52 1.75
C ARG A 58 17.02 8.67 2.94
N GLU A 59 16.39 8.85 4.11
CA GLU A 59 16.73 8.04 5.29
C GLU A 59 16.38 6.56 5.09
N ALA A 60 15.24 6.27 4.46
CA ALA A 60 14.88 4.90 4.11
C ALA A 60 15.81 4.28 3.06
N GLN A 61 16.24 5.04 2.06
CA GLN A 61 17.27 4.61 1.10
C GLN A 61 18.59 4.32 1.82
N ARG A 62 19.05 5.21 2.72
CA ARG A 62 20.28 5.03 3.49
C ARG A 62 20.26 3.73 4.30
N VAL A 63 19.14 3.43 4.93
CA VAL A 63 18.95 2.16 5.67
C VAL A 63 18.94 0.97 4.71
N LEU A 64 18.26 1.04 3.57
CA LEU A 64 18.28 -0.05 2.58
C LEU A 64 19.67 -0.31 2.01
N GLU A 65 20.41 0.75 1.67
CA GLU A 65 21.78 0.64 1.17
C GLU A 65 22.70 -0.01 2.19
N PHE A 66 22.56 0.32 3.48
CA PHE A 66 23.25 -0.36 4.57
C PHE A 66 22.88 -1.85 4.65
N MET A 67 21.58 -2.16 4.61
CA MET A 67 21.11 -3.55 4.70
C MET A 67 21.53 -4.39 3.47
N LEU A 68 21.70 -3.76 2.30
CA LEU A 68 21.98 -4.42 1.03
C LEU A 68 23.42 -4.22 0.53
N GLN A 69 24.37 -3.83 1.39
CA GLN A 69 25.76 -3.55 0.97
C GLN A 69 26.39 -4.70 0.17
N ASP A 70 26.14 -5.96 0.55
CA ASP A 70 26.67 -7.13 -0.14
C ASP A 70 26.03 -7.34 -1.53
N GLU A 71 24.71 -7.13 -1.61
CA GLU A 71 23.95 -7.27 -2.84
C GLU A 71 24.26 -6.15 -3.83
N ILE A 72 24.54 -4.95 -3.34
CA ILE A 72 25.03 -3.83 -4.15
C ILE A 72 26.43 -4.17 -4.67
N ARG A 73 27.36 -4.57 -3.80
CA ARG A 73 28.74 -4.93 -4.19
C ARG A 73 28.81 -6.07 -5.20
N SER A 74 27.91 -7.05 -5.08
CA SER A 74 27.83 -8.19 -6.01
C SER A 74 27.06 -7.90 -7.30
N GLY A 75 26.47 -6.70 -7.43
CA GLY A 75 25.59 -6.32 -8.55
C GLY A 75 24.25 -7.05 -8.57
N LYS A 76 23.82 -7.65 -7.44
CA LYS A 76 22.49 -8.26 -7.29
C LYS A 76 21.41 -7.19 -7.16
N VAL A 77 21.71 -6.04 -6.58
CA VAL A 77 20.79 -4.90 -6.42
C VAL A 77 21.42 -3.63 -7.01
N GLU A 78 20.60 -2.82 -7.66
CA GLU A 78 20.96 -1.50 -8.17
C GLU A 78 19.92 -0.46 -7.71
N PHE A 79 20.37 0.66 -7.14
CA PHE A 79 19.51 1.78 -6.78
C PHE A 79 19.49 2.83 -7.89
N ARG A 80 18.30 3.38 -8.19
CA ARG A 80 18.11 4.50 -9.10
C ARG A 80 17.26 5.57 -8.45
N VAL A 81 17.81 6.76 -8.26
CA VAL A 81 17.01 7.91 -7.83
C VAL A 81 16.26 8.46 -9.04
N ILE A 82 14.95 8.62 -8.90
CA ILE A 82 14.06 9.14 -9.95
C ILE A 82 13.50 10.48 -9.44
N GLU A 83 13.88 11.54 -10.13
CA GLU A 83 13.41 12.90 -9.87
C GLU A 83 12.21 13.27 -10.75
N GLY A 84 11.61 14.44 -10.52
CA GLY A 84 10.57 14.98 -11.38
C GLY A 84 9.12 14.56 -11.05
N LEU A 85 8.88 13.69 -10.06
CA LEU A 85 7.52 13.39 -9.57
C LEU A 85 7.00 14.44 -8.56
N THR A 86 7.43 15.70 -8.66
CA THR A 86 6.96 16.75 -7.76
C THR A 86 5.62 17.33 -8.23
N ILE A 87 4.88 17.95 -7.32
CA ILE A 87 3.62 18.61 -7.64
C ILE A 87 3.80 19.75 -8.66
N GLU A 88 4.93 20.47 -8.60
CA GLU A 88 5.28 21.54 -9.54
C GLU A 88 5.39 21.00 -10.97
N ASN A 89 6.15 19.91 -11.17
CA ASN A 89 6.36 19.34 -12.49
C ASN A 89 5.08 18.70 -13.04
N ARG A 90 4.35 17.98 -12.19
CA ARG A 90 3.03 17.42 -12.53
C ARG A 90 2.03 18.50 -12.95
N ALA A 91 1.98 19.61 -12.23
CA ALA A 91 1.13 20.74 -12.55
C ALA A 91 1.55 21.41 -13.87
N ALA A 92 2.86 21.59 -14.11
CA ALA A 92 3.39 22.14 -15.35
C ALA A 92 3.04 21.26 -16.57
N CYS A 93 3.10 19.94 -16.42
CA CYS A 93 2.73 18.99 -17.47
C CYS A 93 1.23 18.71 -17.56
N MET A 94 0.41 19.21 -16.62
CA MET A 94 -1.02 18.87 -16.48
C MET A 94 -1.29 17.35 -16.47
N LYS A 95 -0.38 16.60 -15.82
CA LYS A 95 -0.44 15.13 -15.76
C LYS A 95 -0.26 14.63 -14.34
N PRO A 96 -0.90 13.51 -13.97
CA PRO A 96 -0.65 12.89 -12.67
C PRO A 96 0.78 12.37 -12.54
N ILE A 97 1.41 11.99 -13.65
CA ILE A 97 2.81 11.55 -13.75
C ILE A 97 3.34 12.08 -15.09
N PRO A 98 4.42 12.87 -15.12
CA PRO A 98 5.09 13.27 -16.37
C PRO A 98 5.59 12.03 -17.14
N ASP A 99 5.55 12.07 -18.47
CA ASP A 99 5.81 10.88 -19.31
C ASP A 99 7.25 10.35 -19.17
N ASP A 100 8.22 11.27 -19.08
CA ASP A 100 9.63 10.97 -18.87
C ASP A 100 9.86 10.31 -17.51
N VAL A 101 9.21 10.81 -16.46
CA VAL A 101 9.25 10.24 -15.11
C VAL A 101 8.62 8.84 -15.09
N LEU A 102 7.48 8.65 -15.74
CA LEU A 102 6.84 7.34 -15.87
C LEU A 102 7.73 6.33 -16.60
N ALA A 103 8.44 6.79 -17.65
CA ALA A 103 9.37 5.95 -18.39
C ALA A 103 10.54 5.47 -17.50
N GLU A 104 11.09 6.33 -16.65
CA GLU A 104 12.12 5.91 -15.67
C GLU A 104 11.56 4.96 -14.61
N ILE A 105 10.36 5.22 -14.09
CA ILE A 105 9.68 4.33 -13.13
C ILE A 105 9.50 2.93 -13.72
N LYS A 106 9.07 2.82 -14.98
CA LYS A 106 8.83 1.53 -15.66
C LYS A 106 10.13 0.74 -15.97
N LYS A 107 11.31 1.35 -15.81
CA LYS A 107 12.62 0.65 -15.88
C LYS A 107 13.03 0.02 -14.55
N CYS A 108 12.31 0.30 -13.47
CA CYS A 108 12.54 -0.28 -12.15
C CYS A 108 11.59 -1.45 -11.91
N HIS A 109 12.05 -2.46 -11.15
CA HIS A 109 11.21 -3.61 -10.77
C HIS A 109 10.48 -3.34 -9.47
N VAL A 110 11.11 -2.55 -8.60
CA VAL A 110 10.58 -2.16 -7.30
C VAL A 110 10.78 -0.67 -7.11
N ILE A 111 9.80 0.01 -6.53
CA ILE A 111 9.83 1.43 -6.25
C ILE A 111 9.67 1.67 -4.74
N LEU A 112 10.57 2.45 -4.15
CA LEU A 112 10.40 3.08 -2.84
C LEU A 112 9.97 4.53 -3.07
N LYS A 113 8.77 4.89 -2.63
CA LYS A 113 8.13 6.15 -2.99
C LYS A 113 7.74 6.96 -1.75
N GLY A 114 8.22 8.19 -1.67
CA GLY A 114 7.77 9.18 -0.68
C GLY A 114 6.34 9.70 -0.98
N PRO A 115 5.71 10.40 -0.03
CA PRO A 115 4.38 10.98 -0.21
C PRO A 115 4.32 11.95 -1.39
N THR A 116 3.18 12.00 -2.08
CA THR A 116 2.90 12.95 -3.16
C THR A 116 1.65 13.74 -2.84
N THR A 117 1.65 15.03 -3.14
CA THR A 117 0.52 15.93 -2.93
C THR A 117 -0.56 15.63 -3.99
N THR A 118 -1.80 15.55 -3.54
CA THR A 118 -2.99 15.52 -4.42
C THR A 118 -3.72 16.84 -4.23
N PRO A 119 -3.80 17.70 -5.27
CA PRO A 119 -4.47 19.00 -5.17
C PRO A 119 -5.92 18.89 -4.74
N ARG A 120 -6.37 19.85 -3.94
CA ARG A 120 -7.77 20.03 -3.54
C ARG A 120 -8.29 21.38 -4.04
N LYS A 121 -9.62 21.51 -4.10
CA LYS A 121 -10.25 22.79 -4.42
C LYS A 121 -9.76 23.88 -3.46
N GLY A 122 -9.14 24.92 -3.99
CA GLY A 122 -8.55 26.02 -3.22
C GLY A 122 -7.04 25.94 -3.00
N ASP A 123 -6.40 24.82 -3.37
CA ASP A 123 -4.93 24.74 -3.43
C ASP A 123 -4.40 25.59 -4.61
N PRO A 124 -3.12 26.03 -4.59
CA PRO A 124 -2.53 26.80 -5.69
C PRO A 124 -2.28 25.97 -6.96
N TRP A 125 -2.57 24.67 -6.92
CA TRP A 125 -2.29 23.71 -7.98
C TRP A 125 -3.55 23.40 -8.79
N PRO A 126 -3.42 23.13 -10.11
CA PRO A 126 -4.54 22.69 -10.93
C PRO A 126 -5.11 21.36 -10.41
N ASN A 127 -6.41 21.14 -10.66
CA ASN A 127 -7.04 19.85 -10.34
C ASN A 127 -6.50 18.77 -11.28
N ILE A 128 -5.55 17.98 -10.80
CA ILE A 128 -4.95 16.84 -11.51
C ILE A 128 -5.20 15.55 -10.72
N GLU A 129 -5.30 14.42 -11.42
CA GLU A 129 -5.44 13.11 -10.79
C GLU A 129 -4.27 12.84 -9.82
N SER A 130 -4.54 12.07 -8.76
CA SER A 130 -3.54 11.64 -7.79
C SER A 130 -2.45 10.78 -8.45
N ALA A 131 -1.17 11.12 -8.22
CA ALA A 131 -0.03 10.32 -8.67
C ALA A 131 -0.07 8.88 -8.12
N ASN A 132 -0.57 8.68 -6.89
CA ASN A 132 -0.72 7.35 -6.29
C ASN A 132 -1.69 6.48 -7.09
N VAL A 133 -2.85 7.04 -7.43
CA VAL A 133 -3.89 6.34 -8.22
C VAL A 133 -3.37 6.04 -9.62
N ALA A 134 -2.74 7.02 -10.27
CA ALA A 134 -2.16 6.84 -11.60
C ALA A 134 -1.07 5.77 -11.60
N MET A 135 -0.13 5.77 -10.64
CA MET A 135 0.93 4.75 -10.57
C MET A 135 0.38 3.35 -10.37
N ARG A 136 -0.63 3.17 -9.51
CA ARG A 136 -1.28 1.87 -9.29
C ARG A 136 -1.91 1.33 -10.56
N LYS A 137 -2.53 2.19 -11.38
CA LYS A 137 -3.11 1.82 -12.67
C LYS A 137 -2.04 1.51 -13.72
N GLU A 138 -1.07 2.42 -13.89
CA GLU A 138 -0.02 2.31 -14.91
C GLU A 138 0.91 1.11 -14.70
N LEU A 139 1.08 0.66 -13.46
CA LEU A 139 1.94 -0.46 -13.08
C LEU A 139 1.16 -1.73 -12.69
N ASP A 140 -0.18 -1.71 -12.83
CA ASP A 140 -1.09 -2.80 -12.42
C ASP A 140 -0.81 -3.33 -10.99
N LEU A 141 -0.68 -2.41 -10.03
CA LEU A 141 -0.42 -2.72 -8.62
C LEU A 141 -1.72 -3.08 -7.89
N PHE A 142 -2.24 -4.25 -8.22
CA PHE A 142 -3.57 -4.70 -7.86
C PHE A 142 -3.78 -5.02 -6.37
N ALA A 143 -2.72 -5.27 -5.61
CA ALA A 143 -2.82 -5.62 -4.21
C ALA A 143 -2.20 -4.53 -3.34
N ASN A 144 -3.02 -3.80 -2.59
CA ASN A 144 -2.53 -3.01 -1.47
C ASN A 144 -2.43 -3.91 -0.23
N VAL A 145 -1.22 -4.07 0.30
CA VAL A 145 -0.90 -4.91 1.46
C VAL A 145 -0.55 -4.01 2.64
N ARG A 146 -1.24 -4.20 3.75
CA ARG A 146 -1.05 -3.44 5.00
C ARG A 146 -1.02 -4.39 6.20
N PRO A 147 0.14 -4.57 6.87
CA PRO A 147 0.20 -5.27 8.14
C PRO A 147 -0.17 -4.34 9.30
N VAL A 148 -0.86 -4.87 10.31
CA VAL A 148 -1.15 -4.20 11.58
C VAL A 148 -0.85 -5.17 12.70
N ARG A 149 0.12 -4.82 13.55
CA ARG A 149 0.59 -5.70 14.62
C ARG A 149 0.66 -4.97 15.95
N VAL A 150 -0.07 -5.49 16.93
CA VAL A 150 -0.09 -4.99 18.32
C VAL A 150 -0.07 -6.21 19.25
N PRO A 151 1.11 -6.81 19.51
CA PRO A 151 1.22 -8.09 20.21
C PRO A 151 0.54 -8.10 21.58
N GLN A 152 0.63 -7.00 22.35
CA GLN A 152 0.02 -6.87 23.67
C GLN A 152 -1.52 -6.96 23.64
N GLN A 153 -2.13 -6.67 22.49
CA GLN A 153 -3.57 -6.80 22.29
C GLN A 153 -3.97 -8.12 21.60
N GLY A 154 -2.99 -8.95 21.23
CA GLY A 154 -3.18 -10.15 20.43
C GLY A 154 -3.50 -9.86 18.97
N ILE A 155 -3.07 -8.71 18.45
CA ILE A 155 -3.34 -8.27 17.08
C ILE A 155 -2.14 -8.58 16.19
N ASP A 156 -2.38 -9.34 15.12
CA ASP A 156 -1.42 -9.65 14.06
C ASP A 156 -2.19 -9.88 12.75
N TRP A 157 -2.66 -8.77 12.20
CA TRP A 157 -3.49 -8.70 11.00
C TRP A 157 -2.67 -8.36 9.78
N ILE A 158 -3.06 -8.91 8.65
CA ILE A 158 -2.58 -8.47 7.34
C ILE A 158 -3.76 -8.34 6.37
N PHE A 159 -3.85 -7.18 5.75
CA PHE A 159 -4.93 -6.83 4.84
C PHE A 159 -4.44 -6.91 3.39
N PHE A 160 -5.22 -7.59 2.55
CA PHE A 160 -5.08 -7.65 1.10
C PHE A 160 -6.26 -6.93 0.47
N ARG A 161 -6.06 -5.65 0.17
CA ARG A 161 -7.03 -4.78 -0.48
C ARG A 161 -6.84 -4.83 -2.00
N GLU A 162 -7.89 -5.18 -2.73
CA GLU A 162 -7.93 -5.00 -4.18
C GLU A 162 -7.79 -3.50 -4.50
N ASN A 163 -6.91 -3.12 -5.42
CA ASN A 163 -6.42 -1.74 -5.53
C ASN A 163 -6.55 -1.16 -6.96
N THR A 164 -7.19 -1.88 -7.88
CA THR A 164 -7.31 -1.52 -9.30
C THR A 164 -8.75 -1.48 -9.83
N GLU A 165 -9.73 -1.93 -9.05
CA GLU A 165 -11.15 -1.94 -9.43
C GLU A 165 -12.01 -1.19 -8.40
N ASP A 166 -13.30 -1.55 -8.30
CA ASP A 166 -14.30 -0.92 -7.44
C ASP A 166 -14.65 0.53 -7.87
N VAL A 167 -15.41 1.25 -7.03
CA VAL A 167 -15.75 2.68 -7.18
C VAL A 167 -14.51 3.56 -7.26
N TYR A 168 -13.36 3.10 -6.76
CA TYR A 168 -12.08 3.79 -6.91
C TYR A 168 -11.63 3.89 -8.38
N ALA A 169 -11.95 2.88 -9.18
CA ALA A 169 -11.64 2.88 -10.60
C ALA A 169 -12.70 3.62 -11.43
N LEU A 170 -13.98 3.49 -11.05
CA LEU A 170 -15.09 3.92 -11.89
C LEU A 170 -15.91 5.13 -11.38
N GLY A 171 -15.77 5.52 -10.12
CA GLY A 171 -16.43 6.69 -9.53
C GLY A 171 -16.16 8.00 -10.28
N PRO A 172 -14.93 8.28 -10.75
CA PRO A 172 -14.67 9.46 -11.58
C PRO A 172 -15.41 9.49 -12.93
N TYR A 173 -16.05 8.38 -13.32
CA TYR A 173 -16.83 8.25 -14.55
C TYR A 173 -18.34 8.20 -14.28
N GLY A 174 -18.78 8.57 -13.07
CA GLY A 174 -20.20 8.77 -12.77
C GLY A 174 -20.84 9.84 -13.66
N ILE A 175 -22.17 9.81 -13.73
CA ILE A 175 -22.96 10.75 -14.54
C ILE A 175 -24.16 11.30 -13.76
N GLU A 176 -24.42 12.59 -13.94
CA GLU A 176 -25.74 13.17 -13.69
C GLU A 176 -26.62 12.85 -14.90
N VAL A 177 -27.58 11.95 -14.70
CA VAL A 177 -28.52 11.54 -15.74
C VAL A 177 -29.46 12.72 -16.05
N ASP A 178 -29.98 13.34 -15.00
CA ASP A 178 -30.75 14.59 -15.01
C ASP A 178 -30.54 15.37 -13.70
N GLU A 179 -31.38 16.37 -13.42
CA GLU A 179 -31.25 17.27 -12.26
C GLU A 179 -31.45 16.57 -10.89
N ASP A 180 -32.09 15.40 -10.88
CA ASP A 180 -32.44 14.68 -9.65
C ASP A 180 -31.66 13.35 -9.49
N ILE A 181 -31.03 12.85 -10.57
CA ILE A 181 -30.44 11.51 -10.61
C ILE A 181 -28.96 11.57 -10.98
N ALA A 182 -28.12 11.18 -10.03
CA ALA A 182 -26.70 10.86 -10.24
C ALA A 182 -26.45 9.35 -10.09
N ILE A 183 -25.60 8.79 -10.94
CA ILE A 183 -25.23 7.38 -10.92
C ILE A 183 -23.72 7.24 -11.01
N ASP A 184 -23.14 6.57 -10.01
CA ASP A 184 -21.76 6.10 -10.01
C ASP A 184 -21.68 4.62 -10.36
N PHE A 185 -20.53 4.22 -10.87
CA PHE A 185 -20.28 2.85 -11.31
C PHE A 185 -19.34 2.12 -10.36
N ARG A 186 -19.54 0.81 -10.25
CA ARG A 186 -18.70 -0.11 -9.49
C ARG A 186 -18.42 -1.34 -10.37
N LEU A 187 -17.17 -1.79 -10.38
CA LEU A 187 -16.75 -2.98 -11.14
C LEU A 187 -15.94 -3.91 -10.26
N ILE A 188 -16.27 -5.20 -10.34
CA ILE A 188 -15.43 -6.31 -9.87
C ILE A 188 -15.35 -7.31 -11.01
N SER A 189 -14.13 -7.71 -11.37
CA SER A 189 -13.86 -8.70 -12.40
C SER A 189 -13.32 -9.99 -11.79
N THR A 190 -13.56 -11.11 -12.47
CA THR A 190 -13.02 -12.41 -12.04
C THR A 190 -11.49 -12.42 -11.99
N PRO A 191 -10.74 -11.91 -12.99
CA PRO A 191 -9.28 -11.84 -12.88
C PRO A 191 -8.79 -10.97 -11.71
N GLY A 192 -9.47 -9.85 -11.44
CA GLY A 192 -9.15 -8.96 -10.32
C GLY A 192 -9.37 -9.61 -8.95
N ALA A 193 -10.53 -10.23 -8.75
CA ALA A 193 -10.86 -10.94 -7.51
C ALA A 193 -9.97 -12.18 -7.29
N ASP A 194 -9.70 -12.95 -8.34
CA ASP A 194 -8.89 -14.18 -8.23
C ASP A 194 -7.47 -13.90 -7.77
N ARG A 195 -6.81 -12.90 -8.39
CA ARG A 195 -5.41 -12.61 -8.09
C ARG A 195 -5.21 -12.11 -6.67
N ILE A 196 -6.13 -11.28 -6.15
CA ILE A 196 -6.03 -10.78 -4.77
C ILE A 196 -6.38 -11.87 -3.75
N CYS A 197 -7.42 -12.67 -3.98
CA CYS A 197 -7.78 -13.78 -3.10
C CYS A 197 -6.65 -14.81 -3.04
N ARG A 198 -6.12 -15.20 -4.20
CA ARG A 198 -4.99 -16.14 -4.26
C ARG A 198 -3.77 -15.62 -3.53
N LEU A 199 -3.46 -14.32 -3.68
CA LEU A 199 -2.33 -13.71 -2.96
C LEU A 199 -2.52 -13.77 -1.44
N ALA A 200 -3.74 -13.55 -0.93
CA ALA A 200 -4.07 -13.64 0.49
C ALA A 200 -3.92 -15.08 1.03
N PHE A 201 -4.45 -16.08 0.32
CA PHE A 201 -4.32 -17.49 0.70
C PHE A 201 -2.88 -17.99 0.62
N GLU A 202 -2.13 -17.62 -0.44
CA GLU A 202 -0.71 -17.94 -0.55
C GLU A 202 0.11 -17.33 0.59
N HIS A 203 -0.20 -16.09 0.98
CA HIS A 203 0.43 -15.47 2.12
C HIS A 203 0.14 -16.27 3.40
N ALA A 204 -1.13 -16.57 3.66
CA ALA A 204 -1.54 -17.31 4.85
C ALA A 204 -0.81 -18.66 4.96
N ARG A 205 -0.76 -19.42 3.86
CA ARG A 205 -0.05 -20.71 3.80
C ARG A 205 1.46 -20.56 4.09
N LYS A 206 2.10 -19.56 3.46
CA LYS A 206 3.56 -19.33 3.62
C LYS A 206 3.94 -18.87 5.03
N THR A 207 3.07 -18.14 5.71
CA THR A 207 3.33 -17.59 7.05
C THR A 207 2.71 -18.41 8.18
N GLY A 208 2.08 -19.54 7.86
CA GLY A 208 1.45 -20.43 8.83
C GLY A 208 0.18 -19.84 9.47
N LYS A 209 -0.43 -18.82 8.85
CA LYS A 209 -1.75 -18.32 9.26
C LYS A 209 -2.80 -19.34 8.84
N THR A 210 -3.79 -19.53 9.70
CA THR A 210 -4.80 -20.58 9.58
C THR A 210 -6.15 -20.05 9.13
N ARG A 211 -6.33 -18.73 9.00
CA ARG A 211 -7.61 -18.12 8.63
C ARG A 211 -7.45 -16.97 7.63
N VAL A 212 -8.28 -16.99 6.59
CA VAL A 212 -8.46 -15.88 5.64
C VAL A 212 -9.93 -15.48 5.65
N THR A 213 -10.18 -14.20 5.92
CA THR A 213 -11.53 -13.64 6.04
C THR A 213 -11.82 -12.67 4.90
N CYS A 214 -12.88 -12.93 4.14
CA CYS A 214 -13.37 -12.04 3.08
C CYS A 214 -14.34 -11.00 3.67
N VAL A 215 -14.19 -9.72 3.33
CA VAL A 215 -15.07 -8.66 3.86
C VAL A 215 -15.74 -7.91 2.73
N THR A 216 -17.07 -7.92 2.72
CA THR A 216 -17.89 -7.33 1.63
C THR A 216 -19.17 -6.69 2.16
N LYS A 217 -20.05 -6.20 1.28
CA LYS A 217 -21.45 -5.89 1.60
C LYS A 217 -22.40 -6.66 0.66
N ALA A 218 -22.12 -7.95 0.43
CA ALA A 218 -22.84 -8.79 -0.54
C ALA A 218 -24.35 -8.94 -0.26
N ASN A 219 -24.82 -8.74 0.98
CA ASN A 219 -26.24 -8.71 1.30
C ASN A 219 -27.01 -7.55 0.62
N VAL A 220 -26.32 -6.42 0.37
CA VAL A 220 -26.89 -5.25 -0.30
C VAL A 220 -26.38 -5.15 -1.74
N VAL A 221 -25.06 -5.23 -1.94
CA VAL A 221 -24.41 -5.05 -3.25
C VAL A 221 -24.22 -6.39 -3.97
N LYS A 222 -25.34 -7.01 -4.34
CA LYS A 222 -25.39 -8.42 -4.79
C LYS A 222 -24.50 -8.73 -6.00
N THR A 223 -24.39 -7.83 -6.99
CA THR A 223 -23.71 -8.15 -8.25
C THR A 223 -22.18 -8.12 -8.14
N THR A 224 -21.62 -7.05 -7.58
CA THR A 224 -20.17 -6.89 -7.49
C THR A 224 -19.59 -7.61 -6.28
N ASP A 225 -20.18 -7.43 -5.09
CA ASP A 225 -19.69 -8.11 -3.89
C ASP A 225 -20.06 -9.58 -3.86
N GLY A 226 -21.24 -9.95 -4.39
CA GLY A 226 -21.57 -11.36 -4.57
C GLY A 226 -20.57 -12.06 -5.49
N ARG A 227 -20.19 -11.42 -6.61
CA ARG A 227 -19.10 -11.93 -7.47
C ARG A 227 -17.78 -12.05 -6.70
N PHE A 228 -17.36 -11.02 -5.97
CA PHE A 228 -16.12 -11.07 -5.18
C PHE A 228 -16.13 -12.24 -4.19
N LEU A 229 -17.26 -12.47 -3.50
CA LEU A 229 -17.45 -13.55 -2.54
C LEU A 229 -17.47 -14.94 -3.20
N GLU A 230 -18.13 -15.09 -4.35
CA GLU A 230 -18.10 -16.32 -5.16
C GLU A 230 -16.66 -16.66 -5.59
N ASN A 231 -15.93 -15.65 -6.07
CA ASN A 231 -14.52 -15.78 -6.43
C ASN A 231 -13.67 -16.19 -5.23
N PHE A 232 -13.86 -15.56 -4.07
CA PHE A 232 -13.16 -15.88 -2.83
C PHE A 232 -13.35 -17.35 -2.45
N TYR A 233 -14.60 -17.83 -2.37
CA TYR A 233 -14.87 -19.22 -1.99
C TYR A 233 -14.40 -20.22 -3.03
N ARG A 234 -14.44 -19.89 -4.31
CA ARG A 234 -13.85 -20.73 -5.35
C ARG A 234 -12.34 -20.89 -5.17
N ILE A 235 -11.62 -19.79 -4.89
CA ILE A 235 -10.18 -19.84 -4.62
C ILE A 235 -9.90 -20.60 -3.32
N ALA A 236 -10.74 -20.44 -2.29
CA ALA A 236 -10.59 -21.14 -1.01
C ALA A 236 -10.58 -22.67 -1.14
N GLN A 237 -11.27 -23.24 -2.14
CA GLN A 237 -11.25 -24.68 -2.42
C GLN A 237 -9.85 -25.21 -2.77
N GLU A 238 -8.94 -24.34 -3.22
CA GLU A 238 -7.55 -24.70 -3.52
C GLU A 238 -6.66 -24.72 -2.26
N TYR A 239 -7.18 -24.30 -1.11
CA TYR A 239 -6.47 -24.18 0.18
C TYR A 239 -7.28 -24.80 1.34
N PRO A 240 -7.59 -26.11 1.31
CA PRO A 240 -8.46 -26.76 2.28
C PRO A 240 -7.93 -26.74 3.73
N GLU A 241 -6.63 -26.47 3.92
CA GLU A 241 -5.98 -26.34 5.22
C GLU A 241 -6.22 -24.98 5.90
N ILE A 242 -6.77 -23.99 5.19
CA ILE A 242 -7.04 -22.65 5.70
C ILE A 242 -8.53 -22.47 5.92
N GLN A 243 -8.91 -22.00 7.11
CA GLN A 243 -10.27 -21.60 7.41
C GLN A 243 -10.63 -20.37 6.56
N ALA A 244 -11.59 -20.53 5.66
CA ALA A 244 -12.16 -19.45 4.86
C ALA A 244 -13.52 -19.04 5.41
N ASP A 245 -13.68 -17.77 5.77
CA ASP A 245 -14.94 -17.21 6.24
C ASP A 245 -15.18 -15.80 5.69
N ASP A 246 -16.40 -15.30 5.80
CA ASP A 246 -16.77 -13.98 5.32
C ASP A 246 -17.57 -13.16 6.34
N TRP A 247 -17.42 -11.84 6.26
CA TRP A 247 -18.12 -10.89 7.12
C TRP A 247 -18.63 -9.71 6.29
N TYR A 248 -19.75 -9.14 6.73
CA TYR A 248 -20.17 -7.85 6.20
C TYR A 248 -19.36 -6.71 6.82
N ILE A 249 -19.02 -5.71 6.00
CA ILE A 249 -18.14 -4.60 6.41
C ILE A 249 -18.62 -3.88 7.67
N ASP A 250 -19.93 -3.68 7.84
CA ASP A 250 -20.53 -3.03 9.01
C ASP A 250 -20.36 -3.82 10.31
N ILE A 251 -20.51 -5.14 10.28
CA ILE A 251 -20.27 -5.96 11.47
C ILE A 251 -18.78 -6.21 11.68
N MET A 252 -17.98 -6.25 10.60
CA MET A 252 -16.53 -6.41 10.68
C MET A 252 -15.88 -5.23 11.40
N THR A 253 -16.22 -3.99 11.07
CA THR A 253 -15.70 -2.81 11.78
C THR A 253 -16.02 -2.89 13.29
N ALA A 254 -17.25 -3.27 13.65
CA ALA A 254 -17.63 -3.50 15.04
C ALA A 254 -16.89 -4.69 15.70
N LYS A 255 -16.42 -5.68 14.93
CA LYS A 255 -15.65 -6.82 15.46
C LYS A 255 -14.15 -6.59 15.54
N LEU A 256 -13.60 -5.64 14.81
CA LEU A 256 -12.22 -5.19 15.02
C LEU A 256 -12.04 -4.51 16.39
N ILE A 257 -13.06 -3.81 16.89
CA ILE A 257 -13.00 -3.17 18.22
C ILE A 257 -13.29 -4.14 19.37
N ASP A 258 -13.98 -5.26 19.08
CA ASP A 258 -14.34 -6.27 20.08
C ASP A 258 -13.10 -7.08 20.49
N GLU A 259 -12.59 -6.84 21.69
CA GLU A 259 -11.32 -7.42 22.15
C GLU A 259 -11.28 -8.95 22.13
N LYS A 260 -12.44 -9.61 22.23
CA LYS A 260 -12.53 -11.07 22.17
C LYS A 260 -12.40 -11.56 20.73
N ARG A 261 -13.07 -10.88 19.80
CA ARG A 261 -13.14 -11.28 18.39
C ARG A 261 -11.93 -10.88 17.59
N ARG A 262 -11.38 -9.69 17.85
CA ARG A 262 -10.30 -9.10 17.07
C ARG A 262 -9.03 -9.98 17.00
N ARG A 263 -8.81 -10.80 18.04
CA ARG A 263 -7.68 -11.74 18.15
C ARG A 263 -7.84 -13.00 17.29
N GLU A 264 -9.05 -13.29 16.82
CA GLU A 264 -9.34 -14.47 15.99
C GLU A 264 -9.05 -14.23 14.50
N PHE A 265 -8.91 -12.97 14.08
CA PHE A 265 -8.63 -12.62 12.69
C PHE A 265 -7.14 -12.56 12.40
N GLN A 266 -6.77 -12.88 11.16
CA GLN A 266 -5.38 -13.04 10.75
C GLN A 266 -5.12 -12.40 9.38
N VAL A 267 -5.74 -12.96 8.33
CA VAL A 267 -5.61 -12.44 6.97
C VAL A 267 -6.96 -11.95 6.48
N PHE A 268 -7.00 -10.74 5.93
CA PHE A 268 -8.22 -10.16 5.37
C PHE A 268 -8.07 -9.98 3.86
N VAL A 269 -9.13 -10.23 3.12
CA VAL A 269 -9.22 -9.91 1.69
C VAL A 269 -10.47 -9.09 1.41
N LEU A 270 -10.31 -7.94 0.74
CA LEU A 270 -11.38 -6.96 0.58
C LEU A 270 -11.37 -6.28 -0.81
N PRO A 271 -12.55 -5.92 -1.35
CA PRO A 271 -12.67 -4.90 -2.40
C PRO A 271 -12.09 -3.55 -1.97
N ASN A 272 -11.77 -2.70 -2.95
CA ASN A 272 -10.99 -1.49 -2.77
C ASN A 272 -11.54 -0.52 -1.72
N LEU A 273 -12.83 -0.17 -1.81
CA LEU A 273 -13.44 0.82 -0.91
C LEU A 273 -13.45 0.34 0.54
N TYR A 274 -13.77 -0.93 0.77
CA TYR A 274 -13.84 -1.48 2.12
C TYR A 274 -12.46 -1.69 2.71
N GLY A 275 -11.49 -2.13 1.89
CA GLY A 275 -10.10 -2.22 2.30
C GLY A 275 -9.52 -0.87 2.70
N ASP A 276 -9.88 0.21 2.01
CA ASP A 276 -9.48 1.58 2.36
C ASP A 276 -9.91 1.95 3.79
N ILE A 277 -11.21 1.90 4.03
CA ILE A 277 -11.82 2.29 5.32
C ILE A 277 -11.31 1.39 6.44
N LEU A 278 -11.38 0.07 6.26
CA LEU A 278 -11.07 -0.88 7.32
C LEU A 278 -9.59 -0.87 7.71
N THR A 279 -8.69 -0.65 6.74
CA THR A 279 -7.25 -0.59 7.05
C THR A 279 -6.84 0.68 7.76
N ASP A 280 -7.51 1.80 7.50
CA ASP A 280 -7.29 3.04 8.24
C ASP A 280 -7.78 2.90 9.70
N GLU A 281 -8.95 2.29 9.93
CA GLU A 281 -9.41 1.94 11.29
C GLU A 281 -8.44 0.98 12.00
N ALA A 282 -7.94 -0.03 11.29
CA ALA A 282 -6.97 -0.98 11.83
C ALA A 282 -5.64 -0.29 12.22
N ALA A 283 -5.19 0.70 11.45
CA ALA A 283 -3.95 1.43 11.73
C ALA A 283 -4.01 2.24 13.04
N GLU A 284 -5.19 2.65 13.51
CA GLU A 284 -5.33 3.35 14.79
C GLU A 284 -4.90 2.47 15.99
N PHE A 285 -5.04 1.14 15.90
CA PHE A 285 -4.59 0.24 16.97
C PHE A 285 -3.07 0.25 17.19
N GLN A 286 -2.28 0.55 16.17
CA GLN A 286 -0.80 0.62 16.23
C GLN A 286 -0.24 2.03 16.43
N GLY A 287 -1.09 2.98 16.87
CA GLY A 287 -0.70 4.37 17.12
C GLY A 287 -0.90 5.30 15.92
N GLY A 288 -1.73 4.89 14.95
CA GLY A 288 -2.20 5.73 13.85
C GLY A 288 -1.49 5.48 12.52
N VAL A 289 -2.02 6.12 11.47
CA VAL A 289 -1.55 5.97 10.08
C VAL A 289 -0.11 6.44 9.84
N GLY A 290 0.44 7.28 10.71
CA GLY A 290 1.75 7.91 10.55
C GLY A 290 2.95 6.97 10.70
N THR A 291 2.76 5.83 11.38
CA THR A 291 3.83 4.87 11.69
C THR A 291 3.79 3.63 10.81
N ALA A 292 2.83 3.53 9.90
CA ALA A 292 2.59 2.34 9.10
C ALA A 292 3.23 2.44 7.70
N GLY A 293 3.89 1.35 7.27
CA GLY A 293 4.29 1.17 5.88
C GLY A 293 3.17 0.54 5.05
N SER A 294 3.16 0.78 3.75
CA SER A 294 2.24 0.11 2.81
C SER A 294 2.99 -0.40 1.58
N ALA A 295 2.53 -1.53 1.05
CA ALA A 295 2.98 -2.06 -0.22
C ALA A 295 1.82 -2.10 -1.21
N ASN A 296 2.12 -1.78 -2.47
CA ASN A 296 1.23 -1.94 -3.61
C ASN A 296 1.93 -2.91 -4.57
N ILE A 297 1.37 -4.10 -4.73
CA ILE A 297 2.01 -5.22 -5.41
C ILE A 297 1.27 -5.52 -6.72
N GLY A 298 2.03 -5.62 -7.80
CA GLY A 298 1.62 -6.16 -9.09
C GLY A 298 2.49 -7.36 -9.47
N LYS A 299 2.20 -7.97 -10.63
CA LYS A 299 2.99 -9.12 -11.12
C LYS A 299 4.38 -8.72 -11.62
N GLN A 300 4.48 -7.54 -12.25
CA GLN A 300 5.70 -7.03 -12.88
C GLN A 300 6.37 -5.90 -12.08
N TYR A 301 5.64 -5.25 -11.19
CA TYR A 301 6.10 -4.08 -10.44
C TYR A 301 5.62 -4.17 -9.00
N ALA A 302 6.37 -3.57 -8.08
CA ALA A 302 5.95 -3.37 -6.71
C ALA A 302 6.34 -1.96 -6.24
N MET A 303 5.48 -1.33 -5.45
CA MET A 303 5.70 0.01 -4.91
C MET A 303 5.48 0.02 -3.39
N PHE A 304 6.47 0.48 -2.65
CA PHE A 304 6.47 0.58 -1.19
C PHE A 304 6.46 2.06 -0.80
N GLU A 305 5.49 2.46 0.01
CA GLU A 305 5.27 3.88 0.35
C GLU A 305 4.85 4.09 1.81
N ALA A 306 5.08 5.31 2.29
CA ALA A 306 4.44 5.80 3.51
C ALA A 306 2.94 6.05 3.29
N ILE A 307 2.13 5.81 4.32
CA ILE A 307 0.67 6.01 4.24
C ILE A 307 0.29 7.49 4.42
N HIS A 308 1.09 8.27 5.15
CA HIS A 308 0.80 9.67 5.43
C HIS A 308 1.04 10.61 4.23
N GLY A 309 0.50 11.82 4.30
CA GLY A 309 0.67 12.86 3.27
C GLY A 309 2.05 13.55 3.28
N SER A 310 2.21 14.52 2.37
CA SER A 310 3.47 15.24 2.12
C SER A 310 3.83 16.29 3.17
N ALA A 311 2.91 16.63 4.10
CA ALA A 311 3.14 17.60 5.18
C ALA A 311 3.89 18.89 4.75
N PRO A 312 3.43 19.61 3.71
CA PRO A 312 4.17 20.74 3.11
C PRO A 312 4.48 21.86 4.12
N ARG A 313 3.61 22.02 5.13
CA ARG A 313 3.81 22.95 6.24
C ARG A 313 5.13 22.73 6.99
N MET A 314 5.57 21.48 7.15
CA MET A 314 6.86 21.19 7.81
C MET A 314 8.04 21.72 7.00
N VAL A 315 7.96 21.69 5.67
CA VAL A 315 9.00 22.26 4.80
C VAL A 315 9.01 23.78 4.91
N GLN A 316 7.83 24.40 4.80
CA GLN A 316 7.68 25.87 4.88
C GLN A 316 8.18 26.44 6.21
N GLU A 317 7.96 25.72 7.31
CA GLU A 317 8.40 26.14 8.65
C GLU A 317 9.86 25.72 8.97
N GLY A 318 10.62 25.18 8.00
CA GLY A 318 12.01 24.74 8.20
C GLY A 318 12.16 23.51 9.10
N ARG A 319 11.09 22.73 9.27
CA ARG A 319 11.03 21.55 10.17
C ARG A 319 11.16 20.21 9.46
N ALA A 320 11.38 20.17 8.15
CA ALA A 320 11.41 18.94 7.37
C ALA A 320 12.46 17.92 7.85
N ILE A 321 13.60 18.39 8.39
CA ILE A 321 14.64 17.53 8.98
C ILE A 321 14.16 16.78 10.24
N TYR A 322 13.08 17.24 10.87
CA TYR A 322 12.46 16.58 12.03
C TYR A 322 11.29 15.67 11.63
N ALA A 323 11.05 15.46 10.34
CA ALA A 323 10.06 14.49 9.88
C ALA A 323 10.45 13.07 10.29
N ASP A 324 9.47 12.28 10.72
CA ASP A 324 9.67 10.90 11.14
C ASP A 324 9.79 9.97 9.92
N PRO A 325 10.94 9.29 9.71
CA PRO A 325 11.12 8.38 8.59
C PRO A 325 10.56 6.97 8.84
N SER A 326 9.98 6.68 10.01
CA SER A 326 9.58 5.33 10.42
C SER A 326 8.67 4.62 9.43
N SER A 327 7.67 5.32 8.85
CA SER A 327 6.75 4.76 7.86
C SER A 327 7.48 4.31 6.58
N MET A 328 8.40 5.13 6.09
CA MET A 328 9.23 4.81 4.91
C MET A 328 10.22 3.69 5.18
N ILE A 329 10.81 3.64 6.39
CA ILE A 329 11.73 2.56 6.76
C ILE A 329 10.96 1.24 6.97
N ARG A 330 9.73 1.27 7.48
CA ARG A 330 8.84 0.10 7.48
C ARG A 330 8.46 -0.36 6.08
N ALA A 331 8.18 0.58 5.17
CA ALA A 331 7.97 0.26 3.75
C ALA A 331 9.23 -0.38 3.12
N ALA A 332 10.43 0.07 3.51
CA ALA A 332 11.70 -0.55 3.14
C ALA A 332 11.88 -1.98 3.71
N ALA A 333 11.41 -2.27 4.93
CA ALA A 333 11.37 -3.63 5.45
C ALA A 333 10.47 -4.53 4.58
N MET A 334 9.25 -4.06 4.28
CA MET A 334 8.33 -4.77 3.37
C MET A 334 8.97 -5.02 1.99
N LEU A 335 9.75 -4.06 1.48
CA LEU A 335 10.52 -4.19 0.24
C LEU A 335 11.53 -5.33 0.34
N LEU A 336 12.36 -5.36 1.40
CA LEU A 336 13.36 -6.42 1.62
C LEU A 336 12.71 -7.80 1.61
N ASN A 337 11.58 -7.94 2.30
CA ASN A 337 10.82 -9.18 2.34
C ASN A 337 10.33 -9.60 0.94
N HIS A 338 9.76 -8.66 0.19
CA HIS A 338 9.21 -8.90 -1.15
C HIS A 338 10.26 -9.38 -2.16
N ILE A 339 11.48 -8.83 -2.10
CA ILE A 339 12.58 -9.23 -3.00
C ILE A 339 13.38 -10.44 -2.51
N GLY A 340 12.95 -11.09 -1.42
CA GLY A 340 13.49 -12.36 -0.93
C GLY A 340 14.50 -12.26 0.22
N PHE A 341 14.75 -11.08 0.77
CA PHE A 341 15.65 -10.87 1.92
C PHE A 341 14.88 -10.87 3.24
N VAL A 342 14.19 -11.98 3.52
CA VAL A 342 13.30 -12.14 4.69
C VAL A 342 14.02 -11.89 6.01
N ASP A 343 15.22 -12.44 6.19
CA ASP A 343 15.99 -12.26 7.43
C ASP A 343 16.40 -10.80 7.65
N LYS A 344 16.75 -10.09 6.56
CA LYS A 344 17.08 -8.66 6.61
C LYS A 344 15.86 -7.83 6.96
N SER A 345 14.70 -8.16 6.39
CA SER A 345 13.42 -7.54 6.76
C SER A 345 13.13 -7.70 8.25
N ARG A 346 13.21 -8.94 8.76
CA ARG A 346 12.94 -9.24 10.18
C ARG A 346 13.87 -8.46 11.10
N LYS A 347 15.17 -8.39 10.79
CA LYS A 347 16.13 -7.57 11.57
C LYS A 347 15.73 -6.10 11.59
N LEU A 348 15.36 -5.54 10.44
CA LEU A 348 14.94 -4.14 10.35
C LEU A 348 13.65 -3.88 11.14
N GLU A 349 12.67 -4.78 11.08
CA GLU A 349 11.43 -4.68 11.89
C GLU A 349 11.71 -4.71 13.39
N MET A 350 12.54 -5.66 13.87
CA MET A 350 12.90 -5.74 15.29
C MET A 350 13.58 -4.45 15.78
N ALA A 351 14.50 -3.90 14.98
CA ALA A 351 15.16 -2.64 15.33
C ALA A 351 14.18 -1.46 15.35
N LEU A 352 13.27 -1.37 14.38
CA LEU A 352 12.22 -0.33 14.35
C LEU A 352 11.31 -0.40 15.57
N ASP A 353 10.95 -1.61 16.03
CA ASP A 353 10.11 -1.77 17.20
C ASP A 353 10.85 -1.39 18.48
N ILE A 354 12.12 -1.81 18.65
CA ILE A 354 12.97 -1.36 19.77
C ILE A 354 13.06 0.17 19.79
N CYS A 355 13.46 0.78 18.67
CA CYS A 355 13.71 2.21 18.61
C CYS A 355 12.44 3.05 18.73
N GLY A 356 11.35 2.63 18.07
CA GLY A 356 10.13 3.43 17.94
C GLY A 356 9.01 3.09 18.93
N GLN A 357 8.99 1.88 19.50
CA GLN A 357 7.90 1.41 20.35
C GLN A 357 8.33 1.08 21.78
N TYR A 358 9.50 0.47 21.97
CA TYR A 358 9.94 -0.01 23.27
C TYR A 358 10.87 0.98 24.00
N GLU A 359 12.11 1.12 23.54
CA GLU A 359 13.12 1.92 24.24
C GLU A 359 12.93 3.42 24.08
N LYS A 360 12.58 3.86 22.87
CA LYS A 360 12.34 5.27 22.53
C LYS A 360 13.45 6.22 23.03
N LYS A 361 14.72 5.79 22.97
CA LYS A 361 15.88 6.63 23.39
C LYS A 361 15.91 7.97 22.68
N LEU A 362 15.52 7.96 21.40
CA LEU A 362 15.26 9.15 20.61
C LEU A 362 13.79 9.21 20.24
N VAL A 363 13.16 10.37 20.48
CA VAL A 363 11.76 10.62 20.16
C VAL A 363 11.68 11.64 19.03
N VAL A 364 11.09 11.24 17.91
CA VAL A 364 10.80 12.17 16.81
C VAL A 364 9.48 12.88 17.10
N THR A 365 9.50 14.21 17.17
CA THR A 365 8.32 15.02 17.52
C THR A 365 7.81 15.88 16.36
N GLY A 366 8.48 15.82 15.20
CA GLY A 366 8.24 16.76 14.11
C GLY A 366 8.74 18.18 14.39
N ARG A 367 9.46 18.39 15.50
CA ARG A 367 9.88 19.71 16.00
C ARG A 367 11.33 19.68 16.51
N PRO A 368 11.98 20.84 16.66
CA PRO A 368 13.32 20.97 17.24
C PRO A 368 13.49 20.42 18.67
N THR A 369 12.38 20.15 19.37
CA THR A 369 12.39 19.52 20.70
C THR A 369 12.53 18.00 20.65
N GLY A 370 12.56 17.39 19.46
CA GLY A 370 12.79 15.97 19.25
C GLY A 370 14.00 15.70 18.37
N ALA A 371 14.27 14.41 18.13
CA ALA A 371 15.31 13.98 17.22
C ALA A 371 14.97 14.32 15.76
N THR A 372 16.01 14.57 14.96
CA THR A 372 15.90 14.63 13.50
C THR A 372 15.65 13.22 12.92
N GLY A 373 15.09 13.16 11.71
CA GLY A 373 14.91 11.90 11.01
C GLY A 373 16.23 11.16 10.79
N ALA A 374 17.31 11.90 10.51
CA ALA A 374 18.66 11.35 10.37
C ALA A 374 19.18 10.71 11.67
N GLN A 375 19.04 11.38 12.81
CA GLN A 375 19.44 10.83 14.11
C GLN A 375 18.64 9.58 14.48
N PHE A 376 17.34 9.57 14.16
CA PHE A 376 16.51 8.38 14.39
C PHE A 376 16.91 7.21 13.49
N ALA A 377 17.24 7.48 12.21
CA ALA A 377 17.78 6.47 11.30
C ALA A 377 19.14 5.93 11.76
N ASP A 378 20.02 6.77 12.32
CA ASP A 378 21.29 6.32 12.91
C ASP A 378 21.04 5.39 14.11
N TYR A 379 20.11 5.73 14.99
CA TYR A 379 19.72 4.87 16.10
C TYR A 379 19.21 3.49 15.63
N ILE A 380 18.44 3.44 14.53
CA ILE A 380 18.03 2.18 13.92
C ILE A 380 19.24 1.40 13.39
N LEU A 381 20.15 2.05 12.66
CA LEU A 381 21.34 1.42 12.09
C LEU A 381 22.27 0.86 13.17
N GLU A 382 22.46 1.57 14.28
CA GLU A 382 23.19 1.09 15.46
C GLU A 382 22.50 -0.13 16.07
N THR A 383 21.18 -0.08 16.23
CA THR A 383 20.39 -1.17 16.82
C THR A 383 20.41 -2.44 15.95
N ILE A 384 20.41 -2.32 14.63
CA ILE A 384 20.48 -3.47 13.70
C ILE A 384 21.80 -4.23 13.83
N GLN A 385 22.89 -3.55 14.21
CA GLN A 385 24.21 -4.14 14.36
C GLN A 385 24.41 -4.88 15.69
N ASP A 386 23.44 -4.79 16.60
CA ASP A 386 23.46 -5.50 17.87
C ASP A 386 23.44 -7.03 17.64
N PRO A 387 24.48 -7.78 18.02
CA PRO A 387 24.48 -9.24 17.88
C PRO A 387 23.39 -9.93 18.72
N GLU A 388 22.90 -9.25 19.76
CA GLU A 388 21.82 -9.70 20.65
C GLU A 388 20.46 -9.06 20.29
N LEU A 389 20.31 -8.49 19.07
CA LEU A 389 19.09 -7.82 18.63
C LEU A 389 17.82 -8.65 18.88
N GLU A 390 17.83 -9.93 18.52
CA GLU A 390 16.66 -10.79 18.63
C GLU A 390 16.30 -11.10 20.09
N SER A 391 17.28 -11.46 20.93
CA SER A 391 17.03 -11.72 22.36
C SER A 391 16.58 -10.44 23.07
N ARG A 392 17.17 -9.29 22.72
CA ARG A 392 16.75 -7.97 23.21
C ARG A 392 15.32 -7.63 22.81
N TRP A 393 14.94 -7.81 21.54
CA TRP A 393 13.56 -7.58 21.08
C TRP A 393 12.58 -8.53 21.77
N GLN A 394 12.91 -9.82 21.88
CA GLN A 394 12.06 -10.81 22.55
C GLN A 394 11.77 -10.45 24.01
N SER A 395 12.73 -9.86 24.72
CA SER A 395 12.55 -9.42 26.11
C SER A 395 11.44 -8.38 26.28
N TYR A 396 11.16 -7.57 25.25
CA TYR A 396 10.08 -6.58 25.24
C TYR A 396 8.73 -7.14 24.80
N VAL A 397 8.73 -8.24 24.03
CA VAL A 397 7.50 -8.85 23.52
C VAL A 397 6.89 -9.81 24.54
N GLN A 398 7.72 -10.43 25.37
CA GLN A 398 7.30 -11.40 26.38
C GLN A 398 7.05 -10.78 27.77
N GLY A 399 7.64 -9.61 28.04
CA GLY A 399 7.41 -8.82 29.25
C GLY A 399 6.27 -7.84 29.08
#